data_AF-A0A821H7I0-F1
#
_entry.id   AF-A0A821H7I0-F1
#
_cell.length_a   1.000
_cell.length_b   1.000
_cell.length_c   1.000
_cell.angle_alpha   90.00
_cell.angle_beta   90.00
_cell.angle_gamma   90.00
#
_symmetry.space_group_name_H-M   'P 1'
#
loop_
_entity.id
_entity.type
_entity.pdbx_description
1 polymer ?
#
loop_
_entity_poly.entity_id
_entity_poly.type
_entity_poly.pdbx_seq_one_letter_code
_entity_poly.pdbx_strand_id
1 'polypeptide(L)' 'MKSKIIWLSNAPINNSKGSNLSRVLSRTNPLTVSKAQQYNIHTLDLYAKMKDYMELHSNDGVHWTPQGQRMITKFLIDL' A
#
# COMPACT_ATOMS: atom_id res chain seq x y z
N MET A 1 -15.84 8.62 23.13
CA MET A 1 -14.57 8.63 22.36
C MET A 1 -14.90 8.69 20.87
N LYS A 2 -14.23 9.54 20.08
CA LYS A 2 -14.35 9.50 18.61
C LYS A 2 -13.39 8.42 18.08
N SER A 3 -13.85 7.58 17.15
CA SER A 3 -13.00 6.60 16.48
C SER A 3 -12.01 7.29 15.54
N LYS A 4 -10.74 6.88 15.57
CA LYS A 4 -9.74 7.29 14.58
C LYS A 4 -9.85 6.39 13.36
N ILE A 5 -10.02 6.99 12.18
CA ILE A 5 -10.04 6.28 10.90
C ILE A 5 -8.68 6.50 10.23
N ILE A 6 -8.08 5.42 9.75
CA ILE A 6 -6.86 5.45 8.94
C ILE A 6 -7.17 4.76 7.61
N TRP A 7 -6.86 5.42 6.50
CA TRP A 7 -6.92 4.82 5.17
C TRP A 7 -5.54 4.27 4.79
N LEU A 8 -5.50 3.00 4.39
CA LEU A 8 -4.30 2.35 3.90
C LEU A 8 -4.45 2.16 2.39
N SER A 9 -3.58 2.78 1.60
CA SER A 9 -3.54 2.47 0.17
C SER A 9 -3.03 1.04 -0.03
N ASN A 10 -3.28 0.43 -1.19
CA ASN A 10 -2.68 -0.87 -1.48
C ASN A 10 -1.16 -0.72 -1.65
N ALA A 11 -0.40 -1.70 -1.17
CA ALA A 11 1.01 -1.84 -1.51
C ALA A 11 1.18 -2.12 -3.03
N PRO A 12 2.33 -1.82 -3.65
CA PRO A 12 2.55 -2.17 -5.06
C PRO A 12 2.51 -3.69 -5.24
N ILE A 13 2.18 -4.12 -6.46
CA ILE A 13 2.23 -5.53 -6.85
C ILE A 13 3.36 -5.73 -7.87
N ASN A 14 3.95 -6.91 -7.90
CA ASN A 14 5.00 -7.24 -8.86
C ASN A 14 4.39 -7.54 -10.24
N ASN A 15 4.70 -6.68 -11.21
CA ASN A 15 4.14 -6.76 -12.56
C ASN A 15 4.89 -7.72 -13.50
N SER A 16 5.88 -8.47 -13.02
CA SER A 16 6.62 -9.45 -13.83
C SER A 16 5.71 -10.50 -14.48
N LYS A 17 4.50 -10.69 -13.94
CA LYS A 17 3.47 -11.60 -14.47
C LYS A 17 2.49 -10.97 -15.47
N GLY A 18 2.72 -9.73 -15.90
CA GLY A 18 1.92 -9.08 -16.96
C GLY A 18 0.49 -8.69 -16.54
N SER A 19 0.25 -8.40 -15.26
CA SER A 19 -1.09 -8.06 -14.78
C SER A 19 -1.42 -6.57 -15.01
N ASN A 20 -2.60 -6.29 -15.55
CA ASN A 20 -3.11 -4.90 -15.62
C ASN A 20 -3.34 -4.28 -14.23
N LEU A 21 -3.37 -5.09 -13.18
CA LEU A 21 -3.66 -4.67 -11.82
C LEU A 21 -2.63 -3.67 -11.29
N SER A 22 -1.35 -3.81 -11.63
CA SER A 22 -0.28 -2.90 -11.18
C SER A 22 -0.51 -1.47 -11.69
N ARG A 23 -0.89 -1.36 -12.96
CA ARG A 23 -1.24 -0.11 -13.64
C ARG A 23 -2.54 0.50 -13.13
N VAL A 24 -3.51 -0.34 -12.77
CA VAL A 24 -4.75 0.16 -12.13
C VAL A 24 -4.42 0.72 -10.75
N LEU A 25 -3.69 -0.02 -9.92
CA LEU A 25 -3.30 0.42 -8.57
C LEU A 25 -2.44 1.69 -8.58
N SER A 26 -1.50 1.82 -9.52
CA SER A 26 -0.68 3.02 -9.64
C SER A 26 -1.49 4.29 -9.97
N ARG A 27 -2.70 4.12 -10.54
CA ARG A 27 -3.62 5.21 -10.89
C ARG A 27 -4.67 5.45 -9.81
N THR A 28 -5.17 4.39 -9.17
CA THR A 28 -6.25 4.50 -8.18
C THR A 28 -5.75 4.86 -6.78
N ASN A 29 -4.58 4.37 -6.37
CA ASN A 29 -4.04 4.65 -5.03
C ASN A 29 -3.89 6.15 -4.76
N PRO A 30 -3.25 6.96 -5.63
CA PRO A 30 -3.15 8.41 -5.39
C PRO A 30 -4.50 9.11 -5.27
N LEU A 31 -5.50 8.67 -6.04
CA LEU A 31 -6.86 9.21 -5.97
C LEU A 31 -7.53 8.89 -4.63
N THR A 32 -7.40 7.66 -4.14
CA THR A 32 -7.98 7.26 -2.84
C THR A 32 -7.30 7.97 -1.67
N VAL A 33 -5.98 8.13 -1.71
CA VAL A 33 -5.21 8.88 -0.70
C VAL A 33 -5.62 10.35 -0.69
N SER A 34 -5.69 10.99 -1.86
CA SER A 34 -6.14 12.38 -1.98
C SER A 34 -7.57 12.55 -1.44
N LYS A 35 -8.47 11.61 -1.76
CA LYS A 35 -9.85 11.64 -1.27
C LYS A 35 -9.94 11.48 0.25
N ALA A 36 -9.16 10.58 0.84
CA ALA A 36 -9.09 10.41 2.30
C ALA A 36 -8.59 11.70 2.99
N GLN A 37 -7.54 12.33 2.44
CA GLN A 37 -7.01 13.59 2.95
C GLN A 37 -8.04 14.73 2.88
N GLN A 38 -8.86 14.80 1.83
CA GLN A 38 -9.96 15.77 1.74
C GLN A 38 -10.98 15.64 2.88
N TYR A 39 -11.15 14.44 3.44
CA TYR A 39 -12.03 14.19 4.60
C TYR A 39 -11.28 14.26 5.95
N ASN A 40 -10.04 14.76 5.98
CA ASN A 40 -9.19 14.77 7.17
C ASN A 40 -8.97 13.37 7.78
N ILE A 41 -8.95 12.33 6.93
CA ILE A 41 -8.63 10.96 7.34
C ILE A 41 -7.10 10.79 7.25
N HIS A 42 -6.50 10.20 8.28
CA HIS A 42 -5.07 9.86 8.26
C HIS A 42 -4.79 8.81 7.18
N THR A 43 -3.70 8.98 6.44
CA THR A 43 -3.38 8.07 5.33
C THR A 43 -2.01 7.43 5.49
N LEU A 44 -1.93 6.11 5.26
CA LEU A 44 -0.68 5.43 4.94
C LEU A 44 -0.64 5.11 3.45
N ASP A 45 0.25 5.75 2.71
CA ASP A 45 0.51 5.39 1.32
C ASP A 45 1.50 4.21 1.28
N LEU A 46 0.96 2.99 1.44
CA LEU A 46 1.75 1.76 1.32
C LEU A 46 2.32 1.59 -0.09
N TYR A 47 1.69 2.18 -1.11
CA TYR A 47 2.22 2.10 -2.47
C TYR A 47 3.58 2.77 -2.56
N ALA A 48 3.64 4.02 -2.10
CA ALA A 48 4.86 4.82 -2.08
C ALA A 48 5.91 4.26 -1.11
N LYS A 49 5.49 3.77 0.07
CA LYS A 49 6.40 3.26 1.11
C LYS A 49 7.05 1.92 0.75
N MET A 50 6.34 1.06 0.03
CA MET A 50 6.79 -0.30 -0.26
C MET A 50 7.42 -0.46 -1.66
N LYS A 51 7.39 0.57 -2.52
CA LYS A 51 7.93 0.50 -3.90
C LYS A 51 9.42 0.16 -3.98
N ASP A 52 10.17 0.47 -2.92
CA ASP A 52 11.62 0.23 -2.86
C ASP A 52 11.95 -1.15 -2.26
N TYR A 53 10.93 -1.95 -1.92
CA TYR A 53 11.05 -3.27 -1.30
C TYR A 53 10.47 -4.39 -2.17
N MET A 54 10.38 -4.19 -3.49
CA MET A 54 9.70 -5.12 -4.42
C MET A 54 10.24 -6.55 -4.38
N GLU A 55 11.50 -6.73 -3.98
CA GLU A 55 12.15 -8.02 -3.75
C GLU A 55 11.50 -8.85 -2.63
N LEU A 56 10.73 -8.22 -1.74
CA LEU A 56 10.01 -8.88 -0.64
C LEU A 56 8.62 -9.41 -1.05
N HIS A 57 8.31 -9.47 -2.34
CA HIS A 57 7.08 -10.10 -2.83
C HIS A 57 7.12 -11.61 -2.76
N SER A 58 5.97 -12.22 -2.49
CA SER A 58 5.76 -13.64 -2.68
C SER A 58 5.78 -14.00 -4.17
N ASN A 59 5.95 -15.29 -4.46
CA ASN A 59 6.02 -15.80 -5.83
C ASN A 59 4.77 -15.52 -6.67
N ASP A 60 3.62 -15.22 -6.05
CA ASP A 60 2.39 -14.88 -6.77
C ASP A 60 2.44 -13.46 -7.40
N GLY A 61 3.33 -12.60 -6.92
CA GLY A 61 3.47 -11.22 -7.37
C GLY A 61 2.38 -10.28 -6.85
N VAL A 62 1.48 -10.74 -5.98
CA VAL A 62 0.38 -9.95 -5.40
C VAL A 62 0.55 -9.80 -3.90
N HIS A 63 0.88 -10.90 -3.21
CA HIS A 63 1.06 -10.92 -1.77
C HIS A 63 2.53 -10.64 -1.41
N TRP A 64 2.71 -10.11 -0.21
CA TRP A 64 4.03 -9.88 0.37
C TRP A 64 4.49 -11.08 1.18
N THR A 65 5.79 -11.34 1.17
CA THR A 65 6.42 -12.31 2.07
C THR A 65 6.22 -11.91 3.53
N PRO A 66 6.45 -12.81 4.50
CA PRO A 66 6.45 -12.43 5.93
C PRO A 66 7.38 -11.26 6.26
N GLN A 67 8.52 -11.13 5.57
CA GLN A 67 9.45 -10.01 5.68
C GLN A 67 8.79 -8.71 5.21
N GLY A 68 8.15 -8.73 4.04
CA GLY A 68 7.39 -7.59 3.53
C GLY A 68 6.24 -7.18 4.47
N GLN A 69 5.53 -8.14 5.04
CA GLN A 69 4.50 -7.88 6.04
C GLN A 69 5.06 -7.20 7.29
N ARG A 70 6.26 -7.58 7.77
CA ARG A 70 6.92 -6.88 8.89
C ARG A 70 7.23 -5.42 8.57
N MET A 71 7.62 -5.10 7.34
CA MET A 71 7.83 -3.71 6.90
C MET A 71 6.51 -2.92 6.93
N ILE A 72 5.42 -3.50 6.42
CA ILE A 72 4.07 -2.90 6.47
C ILE A 72 3.65 -2.66 7.92
N THR A 73 3.85 -3.64 8.81
CA THR A 73 3.56 -3.48 10.24
C THR A 73 4.38 -2.35 10.87
N LYS A 74 5.68 -2.24 10.54
CA LYS A 74 6.51 -1.14 11.02
C LYS A 74 5.95 0.22 10.59
N PHE A 75 5.54 0.37 9.34
CA PHE A 75 4.95 1.63 8.85
C PHE A 75 3.60 1.95 9.50
N LEU A 76 2.83 0.94 9.91
CA LEU A 76 1.60 1.13 10.67
C LEU A 76 1.84 1.56 12.12
N ILE A 77 2.92 1.08 12.74
CA ILE A 77 3.31 1.45 14.11
C ILE A 77 3.87 2.88 14.15
N ASP A 78 4.61 3.29 13.12
CA ASP A 78 5.27 4.61 13.04
C ASP A 78 4.29 5.77 12.69
N LEU A 79 2.97 5.53 12.77
CA LEU A 79 1.88 6.40 12.29
C LEU A 79 1.22 7.20 13.42
#